data_AF-A0A813GV58-F1
#
_entry.id   AF-A0A813GV58-F1
#
_cell.length_a   1.000
_cell.length_b   1.000
_cell.length_c   1.000
_cell.angle_alpha   90.00
_cell.angle_beta   90.00
_cell.angle_gamma   90.00
#
_symmetry.space_group_name_H-M   'P 1'
#
loop_
_entity.id
_entity.type
_entity.pdbx_description
1 polymer ?
#
loop_
_entity_poly.entity_id
_entity_poly.type
_entity_poly.pdbx_seq_one_letter_code
_entity_poly.pdbx_strand_id
1 'polypeptide(L)'
;MPRIEVVINKKNLILELPAETKLGDVMDVLSREEGIDVSKQVLLFGCQEFRKPPFEEGKIVMYDGEERLVFEDKLLSELNMDGSEPLVCGELQDEWLEEVKWGAFGHTVYEADYLNHREFVIFNGGKP
;
A
#
# COMPACT_ATOMS: atom_id res chain seq x y z
N MET A 1 3.03 -15.59 19.33
CA MET A 1 2.68 -15.09 18.00
C MET A 1 2.62 -13.58 18.10
N PRO A 2 3.41 -12.83 17.32
CA PRO A 2 3.24 -11.39 17.24
C PRO A 2 1.78 -11.07 16.89
N ARG A 3 1.23 -10.11 17.62
CA ARG A 3 -0.14 -9.64 17.45
C ARG A 3 -0.05 -8.23 16.89
N ILE A 4 -0.56 -8.05 15.69
CA ILE A 4 -0.52 -6.77 15.00
C ILE A 4 -1.94 -6.24 14.89
N GLU A 5 -2.09 -4.98 15.23
CA GLU A 5 -3.33 -4.24 15.02
C GLU A 5 -3.23 -3.50 13.70
N VAL A 6 -4.20 -3.73 12.82
CA VAL A 6 -4.34 -2.98 11.56
C VAL A 6 -5.62 -2.17 11.62
N VAL A 7 -5.50 -0.86 11.54
CA VAL A 7 -6.62 0.07 11.52
C VAL A 7 -7.10 0.22 10.08
N ILE A 8 -8.34 -0.19 9.83
CA ILE A 8 -9.00 -0.17 8.53
C ILE A 8 -10.42 0.34 8.73
N ASN A 9 -10.78 1.40 8.05
CA ASN A 9 -12.14 1.93 8.13
C ASN A 9 -12.70 2.22 9.53
N LYS A 10 -11.90 2.85 10.40
CA LYS A 10 -12.18 3.11 11.83
C LYS A 10 -12.43 1.85 12.65
N LYS A 11 -12.12 0.68 12.08
CA LYS A 11 -12.13 -0.62 12.76
C LYS A 11 -10.70 -1.06 12.97
N ASN A 12 -10.50 -1.84 14.03
CA ASN A 12 -9.23 -2.41 14.35
C ASN A 12 -9.32 -3.90 14.06
N LEU A 13 -8.61 -4.35 13.04
CA LEU A 13 -8.43 -5.75 12.72
C LEU A 13 -7.20 -6.26 13.46
N ILE A 14 -7.34 -7.38 14.15
CA ILE A 14 -6.27 -7.94 14.96
C ILE A 14 -5.79 -9.21 14.26
N LEU A 15 -4.56 -9.18 13.78
CA LEU A 15 -3.94 -10.28 13.09
C LEU A 15 -2.98 -11.01 14.04
N GLU A 16 -3.23 -12.31 14.24
CA GLU A 16 -2.31 -13.21 14.94
C GLU A 16 -1.44 -13.90 13.91
N LEU A 17 -0.22 -13.41 13.73
CA LEU A 17 0.65 -13.83 12.64
C LEU A 17 1.84 -14.64 13.18
N PRO A 18 2.36 -15.63 12.42
CA PRO A 18 3.65 -16.24 12.68
C PRO A 18 4.80 -15.21 12.76
N ALA A 19 5.89 -15.56 13.43
CA ALA A 19 7.07 -14.67 13.50
C ALA A 19 7.79 -14.52 12.15
N GLU A 20 7.60 -15.50 11.26
CA GLU A 20 8.19 -15.56 9.91
C GLU A 20 7.33 -14.80 8.88
N THR A 21 6.31 -14.06 9.31
CA THR A 21 5.40 -13.35 8.41
C THR A 21 6.08 -12.12 7.82
N LYS A 22 5.88 -11.93 6.51
CA LYS A 22 6.37 -10.78 5.76
C LYS A 22 5.28 -9.72 5.60
N LEU A 23 5.68 -8.53 5.15
CA LEU A 23 4.71 -7.47 4.89
C LEU A 23 3.75 -7.81 3.73
N GLY A 24 4.25 -8.48 2.69
CA GLY A 24 3.41 -8.96 1.59
C GLY A 24 2.30 -9.91 2.06
N ASP A 25 2.60 -10.80 3.01
CA ASP A 25 1.62 -11.71 3.59
C ASP A 25 0.50 -10.94 4.32
N VAL A 26 0.84 -9.85 5.03
CA VAL A 26 -0.16 -8.98 5.68
C VAL A 26 -1.09 -8.38 4.63
N MET A 27 -0.54 -7.81 3.55
CA MET A 27 -1.34 -7.23 2.48
C MET A 27 -2.28 -8.26 1.83
N ASP A 28 -1.80 -9.48 1.61
CA ASP A 28 -2.60 -10.56 1.04
C ASP A 28 -3.72 -11.01 2.01
N VAL A 29 -3.46 -11.03 3.33
CA VAL A 29 -4.49 -11.27 4.37
C VAL A 29 -5.55 -10.17 4.36
N LEU A 30 -5.15 -8.90 4.31
CA LEU A 30 -6.08 -7.76 4.28
C LEU A 30 -6.97 -7.79 3.04
N SER A 31 -6.44 -8.22 1.90
CA SER A 31 -7.22 -8.40 0.68
C SER A 31 -8.29 -9.48 0.85
N ARG A 32 -7.93 -10.59 1.50
CA ARG A 32 -8.87 -11.69 1.78
C ARG A 32 -9.94 -11.32 2.81
N GLU A 33 -9.58 -10.58 3.86
CA GLU A 33 -10.49 -10.30 4.99
C GLU A 33 -11.36 -9.06 4.77
N GLU A 34 -10.80 -7.98 4.22
CA GLU A 34 -11.52 -6.70 4.02
C GLU A 34 -11.91 -6.45 2.55
N GLY A 35 -11.41 -7.27 1.61
CA GLY A 35 -11.73 -7.14 0.18
C GLY A 35 -10.98 -6.03 -0.53
N ILE A 36 -9.93 -5.47 0.07
CA ILE A 36 -9.13 -4.39 -0.52
C ILE A 36 -8.12 -5.00 -1.50
N ASP A 37 -8.16 -4.59 -2.77
CA ASP A 37 -7.19 -5.06 -3.77
C ASP A 37 -5.76 -4.71 -3.33
N VAL A 38 -4.88 -5.70 -3.30
CA VAL A 38 -3.47 -5.55 -2.88
C VAL A 38 -2.76 -4.44 -3.67
N SER A 39 -3.08 -4.28 -4.95
CA SER A 39 -2.51 -3.21 -5.80
C SER A 39 -2.97 -1.81 -5.41
N LYS A 40 -4.08 -1.70 -4.68
CA LYS A 40 -4.66 -0.44 -4.17
C LYS A 40 -4.39 -0.21 -2.70
N GLN A 41 -3.80 -1.17 -2.00
CA GLN A 41 -3.49 -1.04 -0.58
C GLN A 41 -2.36 -0.04 -0.35
N VAL A 42 -2.58 0.83 0.63
CA VAL A 42 -1.56 1.74 1.15
C VAL A 42 -1.43 1.46 2.64
N LEU A 43 -0.30 0.90 3.06
CA LEU A 43 -0.02 0.66 4.48
C LEU A 43 0.82 1.80 5.04
N LEU A 44 0.38 2.38 6.15
CA LEU A 44 1.17 3.34 6.92
C LEU A 44 1.64 2.71 8.22
N PHE A 45 2.91 2.95 8.54
CA PHE A 45 3.50 2.62 9.82
C PHE A 45 4.53 3.70 10.19
N GLY A 46 4.38 4.33 11.35
CA GLY A 46 5.12 5.54 11.70
C GLY A 46 4.89 6.66 10.67
N CYS A 47 5.97 7.13 10.05
CA CYS A 47 5.94 8.12 8.96
C CYS A 47 6.17 7.51 7.57
N GLN A 48 6.16 6.19 7.46
CA GLN A 48 6.47 5.47 6.24
C GLN A 48 5.21 4.89 5.60
N GLU A 49 5.18 4.92 4.28
CA GLU A 49 4.14 4.36 3.45
C GLU A 49 4.67 3.16 2.68
N PHE A 50 3.94 2.05 2.66
CA PHE A 50 4.32 0.81 2.01
C PHE A 50 3.26 0.38 0.98
N ARG A 51 3.73 -0.06 -0.19
CA ARG A 51 2.89 -0.55 -1.28
C ARG A 51 3.49 -1.79 -1.94
N LYS A 52 2.63 -2.68 -2.46
CA LYS A 52 3.06 -3.78 -3.33
C LYS A 52 3.09 -3.30 -4.79
N PRO A 53 4.25 -3.25 -5.46
CA PRO A 53 4.34 -2.84 -6.85
C PRO A 53 3.68 -3.90 -7.77
N PRO A 54 2.87 -3.49 -8.77
CA PRO A 54 2.10 -4.41 -9.60
C PRO A 54 2.94 -5.26 -10.56
N PHE A 55 4.17 -4.82 -10.89
CA PHE A 55 5.03 -5.49 -11.88
C PHE A 55 6.35 -6.02 -11.30
N GLU A 56 6.54 -5.97 -9.98
CA GLU A 56 7.76 -6.42 -9.31
C GLU A 56 7.40 -7.43 -8.21
N GLU A 57 7.19 -8.69 -8.60
CA GLU A 57 6.80 -9.76 -7.68
C GLU A 57 7.84 -9.94 -6.56
N GLY A 58 7.35 -10.12 -5.33
CA GLY A 58 8.21 -10.28 -4.15
C GLY A 58 8.90 -8.99 -3.68
N LYS A 59 8.61 -7.83 -4.31
CA LYS A 59 9.11 -6.52 -3.85
C LYS A 59 8.06 -5.76 -3.05
N ILE A 60 8.54 -4.83 -2.24
CA ILE A 60 7.76 -3.79 -1.58
C ILE A 60 8.40 -2.44 -1.91
N VAL A 61 7.55 -1.45 -2.15
CA VAL A 61 7.95 -0.05 -2.25
C VAL A 61 7.65 0.63 -0.92
N MET A 62 8.62 1.39 -0.41
CA MET A 62 8.43 2.30 0.72
C MET A 62 8.65 3.74 0.27
N TYR A 63 7.77 4.63 0.72
CA TYR A 63 7.95 6.07 0.66
C TYR A 63 8.11 6.60 2.08
N ASP A 64 9.20 7.31 2.34
CA ASP A 64 9.47 7.93 3.66
C ASP A 64 9.12 9.42 3.72
N GLY A 65 8.47 9.92 2.65
CA GLY A 65 8.09 11.33 2.47
C GLY A 65 9.04 12.11 1.56
N GLU A 66 10.23 11.58 1.27
CA GLU A 66 11.22 12.23 0.40
C GLU A 66 11.68 11.30 -0.74
N GLU A 67 11.88 10.01 -0.45
CA GLU A 67 12.44 9.05 -1.39
C GLU A 67 11.53 7.84 -1.61
N ARG A 68 11.62 7.29 -2.82
CA ARG A 68 11.02 5.99 -3.18
C ARG A 68 12.10 4.91 -3.07
N LEU A 69 11.92 3.98 -2.14
CA LEU A 69 12.82 2.85 -1.93
C LEU A 69 12.13 1.54 -2.30
N VAL A 70 12.76 0.75 -3.17
CA VAL A 70 12.26 -0.58 -3.56
C VAL A 70 13.16 -1.64 -2.96
N PHE A 71 12.57 -2.61 -2.26
CA PHE A 71 13.31 -3.68 -1.60
C PHE A 71 12.56 -5.00 -1.69
N GLU A 72 13.28 -6.11 -1.48
CA GLU A 72 12.66 -7.43 -1.35
C GLU A 72 11.71 -7.46 -0.17
N ASP A 73 10.60 -8.20 -0.27
CA ASP A 73 9.66 -8.35 0.83
C ASP A 73 10.34 -8.97 2.06
N LYS A 74 10.27 -8.24 3.18
CA LYS A 74 10.98 -8.53 4.43
C LYS A 74 10.03 -9.00 5.51
N LEU A 75 10.60 -9.67 6.51
CA LEU A 75 9.90 -9.99 7.73
C LEU A 75 9.45 -8.71 8.45
N LEU A 76 8.30 -8.78 9.12
CA LEU A 76 7.78 -7.65 9.91
C LEU A 76 8.77 -7.21 11.01
N SER A 77 9.53 -8.16 11.58
CA SER A 77 10.58 -7.88 12.57
C SER A 77 11.74 -7.06 12.01
N GLU A 78 12.11 -7.24 10.73
CA GLU A 78 13.14 -6.45 10.06
C GLU A 78 12.69 -5.01 9.79
N LEU A 79 11.36 -4.79 9.71
CA LEU A 79 10.74 -3.49 9.54
C LEU A 79 10.35 -2.84 10.88
N ASN A 80 10.72 -3.44 12.01
CA ASN A 80 10.31 -3.03 13.36
C ASN A 80 8.79 -2.96 13.56
N MET A 81 8.02 -3.74 12.79
CA MET A 81 6.57 -3.89 12.91
C MET A 81 6.24 -5.04 13.89
N ASP A 82 6.56 -4.84 15.16
CA ASP A 82 6.44 -5.86 16.21
C ASP A 82 5.08 -5.88 16.95
N GLY A 83 4.16 -5.00 16.53
CA GLY A 83 2.84 -4.81 17.15
C GLY A 83 2.82 -3.81 18.30
N SER A 84 3.93 -3.11 18.58
CA SER A 84 3.97 -1.99 19.53
C SER A 84 3.15 -0.79 19.07
N GLU A 85 3.04 -0.59 17.76
CA GLU A 85 2.23 0.43 17.11
C GLU A 85 1.29 -0.21 16.08
N PRO A 86 0.09 0.38 15.85
CA PRO A 86 -0.83 -0.11 14.84
C PRO A 86 -0.33 0.22 13.44
N LEU A 87 -0.58 -0.68 12.48
CA LEU A 87 -0.53 -0.36 11.06
C LEU A 87 -1.85 0.28 10.66
N VAL A 88 -1.82 1.17 9.67
CA VAL A 88 -3.04 1.74 9.10
C VAL A 88 -3.13 1.32 7.64
N CYS A 89 -4.25 0.73 7.21
CA CYS A 89 -4.49 0.43 5.80
C CYS A 89 -5.49 1.42 5.21
N GLY A 90 -5.07 2.07 4.13
CA GLY A 90 -5.93 2.83 3.22
C GLY A 90 -6.09 2.11 1.88
N GLU A 91 -7.01 2.62 1.08
CA GLU A 91 -7.23 2.19 -0.30
C GLU A 91 -7.07 3.39 -1.24
N LEU A 92 -6.27 3.23 -2.29
CA LEU A 92 -6.19 4.19 -3.40
C LEU A 92 -7.51 4.22 -4.15
N GLN A 93 -8.13 5.40 -4.21
CA GLN A 93 -9.28 5.64 -5.07
C GLN A 93 -8.79 6.08 -6.44
N ASP A 94 -8.96 5.21 -7.44
CA ASP A 94 -8.73 5.55 -8.85
C ASP A 94 -9.87 6.45 -9.35
N GLU A 95 -9.88 7.74 -8.96
CA GLU A 95 -10.92 8.65 -9.47
C GLU A 95 -10.48 9.51 -10.67
N TRP A 96 -9.22 9.47 -11.12
CA TRP A 96 -8.80 10.25 -12.29
C TRP A 96 -7.72 9.57 -13.15
N LEU A 97 -8.15 8.65 -14.02
CA LEU A 97 -7.48 8.39 -15.30
C LEU A 97 -8.45 8.76 -16.43
N GLU A 98 -8.72 10.05 -16.59
CA GLU A 98 -9.33 10.52 -17.85
C GLU A 98 -8.27 10.54 -18.96
N GLU A 99 -8.65 10.04 -20.13
CA GLU A 99 -7.86 10.06 -21.35
C GLU A 99 -7.65 11.52 -21.80
N VAL A 100 -6.52 12.15 -21.46
CA VAL A 100 -6.15 13.47 -21.97
C VAL A 100 -5.70 13.33 -23.43
N LYS A 101 -6.64 13.47 -24.37
CA LYS A 101 -6.32 13.65 -25.79
C LYS A 101 -5.78 15.06 -26.03
N TRP A 102 -4.48 15.25 -25.88
CA TRP A 102 -3.79 16.38 -26.49
C TRP A 102 -2.86 15.87 -27.59
N GLY A 103 -3.40 15.89 -28.81
CA GLY A 103 -2.68 15.52 -30.01
C GLY A 103 -1.73 16.64 -30.44
N ALA A 104 -0.46 16.28 -30.57
CA ALA A 104 0.32 16.60 -31.75
C ALA A 104 1.42 15.52 -31.89
N PHE A 105 1.46 14.83 -33.02
CA PHE A 105 2.52 13.90 -33.46
C PHE A 105 2.47 12.41 -33.06
N GLY A 106 1.29 11.79 -33.01
CA GLY A 106 1.12 10.39 -33.46
C GLY A 106 1.98 9.28 -32.84
N HIS A 107 2.61 9.52 -31.69
CA HIS A 107 3.39 8.53 -30.96
C HIS A 107 2.74 8.31 -29.59
N THR A 108 2.40 7.06 -29.29
CA THR A 108 2.01 6.65 -27.95
C THR A 108 3.29 6.54 -27.12
N VAL A 109 3.61 7.59 -26.36
CA VAL A 109 4.67 7.57 -25.37
C VAL A 109 4.00 7.47 -24.00
N TYR A 110 4.23 6.36 -23.30
CA TYR A 110 3.88 6.22 -21.90
C TYR A 110 5.11 6.64 -21.09
N GLU A 111 5.13 7.89 -20.64
CA GLU A 111 6.01 8.31 -19.57
C GLU A 111 5.16 8.31 -18.30
N ALA A 112 5.42 7.34 -17.42
CA ALA A 112 4.82 7.30 -16.09
C ALA A 112 5.45 8.44 -15.28
N ASP A 113 4.82 9.60 -15.38
CA ASP A 113 5.16 10.82 -14.66
C ASP A 113 4.82 10.61 -13.17
N TYR A 114 5.76 9.99 -12.45
CA TYR A 114 5.68 9.61 -11.03
C TYR A 114 5.63 10.81 -10.05
N LEU A 115 5.45 12.06 -10.52
CA LEU A 115 5.67 13.25 -9.67
C LEU A 115 4.61 14.36 -9.73
N ASN A 116 3.46 14.18 -10.39
CA ASN A 116 2.37 15.17 -10.32
C ASN A 116 0.95 14.57 -10.16
N HIS A 117 0.84 13.30 -9.75
CA HIS A 117 -0.46 12.70 -9.43
C HIS A 117 -0.90 13.09 -8.01
N ARG A 118 -2.05 13.77 -7.91
CA ARG A 118 -2.78 13.83 -6.64
C ARG A 118 -3.49 12.50 -6.46
N GLU A 119 -2.83 11.57 -5.79
CA GLU A 119 -3.46 10.34 -5.33
C GLU A 119 -4.35 10.67 -4.13
N PHE A 120 -5.60 10.22 -4.17
CA PHE A 120 -6.50 10.31 -3.04
C PHE A 120 -6.49 8.97 -2.31
N VAL A 121 -5.75 8.92 -1.21
CA VAL A 121 -5.79 7.78 -0.30
C VAL A 121 -6.91 8.03 0.70
N ILE A 122 -7.90 7.13 0.72
CA ILE A 122 -8.94 7.19 1.72
C ILE A 122 -8.55 6.27 2.87
N PHE A 123 -8.12 6.90 3.96
CA PHE A 123 -8.15 6.26 5.27
C PHE A 123 -9.52 6.51 5.85
N ASN A 124 -10.22 5.44 6.20
CA ASN A 124 -11.48 5.55 6.92
C ASN A 124 -12.72 5.98 6.11
N GLY A 125 -12.77 5.58 4.85
CA GLY A 125 -13.93 5.75 3.97
C GLY A 125 -14.99 4.70 4.27
N GLY A 126 -16.15 5.14 4.73
CA GLY A 126 -17.34 4.29 4.69
C GLY A 126 -17.60 3.86 3.24
N LYS A 127 -18.16 2.64 3.05
CA LYS A 127 -18.74 2.30 1.75
C LYS A 127 -19.75 3.40 1.38
N PRO A 128 -19.74 3.93 0.15
CA PRO A 128 -20.83 4.76 -0.33
C PRO A 128 -22.17 4.01 -0.27
#